data_AF-A0A811TER7-F1
#
_entry.id   AF-A0A811TER7-F1
#
_cell.length_a   1.000
_cell.length_b   1.000
_cell.length_c   1.000
_cell.angle_alpha   90.00
_cell.angle_beta   90.00
_cell.angle_gamma   90.00
#
_symmetry.space_group_name_H-M   'P 1'
#
loop_
_entity.id
_entity.type
_entity.pdbx_description
1 polymer ?
#
loop_
_entity_poly.entity_id
_entity_poly.type
_entity_poly.pdbx_seq_one_letter_code
_entity_poly.pdbx_strand_id
1 'polypeptide(L)'
;MDGGANGVKTLRAFGDSDDYFITILDYNQTKTRKFKHIREEKRYKYGNAELVDSKIELLDSNELGYIYECRAVTVKWDNGRKSVLITDIPSELLDASEVTKKYFDRWPMQEKQFRDAKSGVNIHRTVGYGKKIENYDTMDETHRELCKGIAQLKAELEKPLSEIESIEEKLTDLYKQERTLREKSNIVEGNRVLGEADSTELKQCEARINKCLHQQKAIENGHKDDFKRLKKYLKEEKRIRGKDKVYRIDTELDQIMTCFKMSFINLCSLFLTKCMDHERFELQTLFESIFQLGGEAFISDDAKTIELEMNPKEPKLMGKLNKGLSILNTIDIHDLNGRCVKFDM
;
A
#
# COMPACT_ATOMS: atom_id res chain seq x y z
N MET A 1 2.53 7.05 -6.11
CA MET A 1 1.87 8.17 -5.41
C MET A 1 2.80 8.58 -4.28
N ASP A 2 3.75 9.47 -4.60
CA ASP A 2 4.55 10.20 -3.62
C ASP A 2 3.74 11.40 -3.11
N GLY A 3 3.90 11.79 -1.83
CA GLY A 3 3.41 13.11 -1.37
C GLY A 3 2.90 13.24 0.07
N GLY A 4 3.70 12.82 1.05
CA GLY A 4 3.86 13.45 2.38
C GLY A 4 2.78 14.39 2.96
N ALA A 5 1.55 13.94 3.17
CA ALA A 5 0.56 14.65 3.99
C ALA A 5 0.80 14.48 5.51
N ASN A 6 1.83 13.72 5.91
CA ASN A 6 2.12 13.38 7.31
C ASN A 6 3.21 14.26 7.93
N GLY A 7 3.34 15.50 7.44
CA GLY A 7 4.23 16.49 8.04
C GLY A 7 3.71 16.91 9.41
N VAL A 8 4.61 17.24 10.34
CA VAL A 8 4.25 17.66 11.71
C VAL A 8 3.27 18.84 11.70
N LYS A 9 3.46 19.82 10.80
CA LYS A 9 2.50 20.92 10.61
C LYS A 9 1.07 20.44 10.37
N THR A 10 0.90 19.43 9.52
CA THR A 10 -0.41 18.85 9.22
C THR A 10 -0.98 18.13 10.44
N LEU A 11 -0.14 17.34 11.13
CA LEU A 11 -0.56 16.62 12.34
C LEU A 11 -0.98 17.58 13.47
N ARG A 12 -0.27 18.70 13.64
CA ARG A 12 -0.62 19.77 14.58
C ARG A 12 -2.00 20.36 14.29
N ALA A 13 -2.29 20.65 13.02
CA ALA A 13 -3.59 21.19 12.61
C ALA A 13 -4.76 20.24 12.91
N PHE A 14 -4.52 18.93 12.89
CA PHE A 14 -5.53 17.94 13.31
C PHE A 14 -5.66 17.83 14.83
N GLY A 15 -4.59 18.10 15.59
CA GLY A 15 -4.64 18.12 17.05
C GLY A 15 -5.60 19.15 17.63
N ASP A 16 -5.92 20.20 16.88
CA ASP A 16 -6.91 21.23 17.24
C ASP A 16 -8.33 20.90 16.72
N SER A 17 -8.53 19.75 16.07
CA SER A 17 -9.83 19.32 15.53
C SER A 17 -10.55 18.35 16.47
N ASP A 18 -11.88 18.30 16.38
CA ASP A 18 -12.71 17.33 17.13
C ASP A 18 -12.59 15.90 16.58
N ASP A 19 -11.88 15.71 15.47
CA ASP A 19 -11.75 14.44 14.76
C ASP A 19 -10.41 13.76 15.04
N TYR A 20 -10.47 12.45 15.31
CA TYR A 20 -9.27 11.62 15.40
C TYR A 20 -8.70 11.28 14.02
N PHE A 21 -7.38 11.11 13.93
CA PHE A 21 -6.70 10.65 12.72
C PHE A 21 -5.99 9.32 12.89
N ILE A 22 -5.89 8.56 11.79
CA ILE A 22 -4.96 7.45 11.64
C ILE A 22 -4.27 7.59 10.28
N THR A 23 -2.94 7.67 10.27
CA THR A 23 -2.15 7.74 9.04
C THR A 23 -0.90 6.87 9.11
N ILE A 24 -0.25 6.60 7.98
CA ILE A 24 0.95 5.77 7.88
C ILE A 24 2.20 6.63 7.69
N LEU A 25 3.30 6.31 8.38
CA LEU A 25 4.59 6.96 8.17
C LEU A 25 5.43 6.26 7.10
N ASP A 26 6.22 7.06 6.40
CA ASP A 26 7.21 6.57 5.46
C ASP A 26 8.44 6.01 6.18
N TYR A 27 9.16 5.11 5.51
CA TYR A 27 10.34 4.42 6.08
C TYR A 27 11.43 5.40 6.57
N ASN A 28 11.63 6.52 5.89
CA ASN A 28 12.60 7.56 6.29
C ASN A 28 12.19 8.29 7.59
N GLN A 29 10.90 8.28 7.95
CA GLN A 29 10.38 8.91 9.15
C GLN A 29 10.45 7.98 10.37
N THR A 30 10.56 6.66 10.20
CA THR A 30 10.44 5.63 11.25
C THR A 30 11.78 5.13 11.78
N LYS A 31 12.75 6.03 12.01
CA LYS A 31 14.04 5.65 12.61
C LYS A 31 13.85 5.19 14.06
N THR A 32 14.54 4.12 14.47
CA THR A 32 14.41 3.49 15.80
C THR A 32 14.58 4.46 16.97
N ARG A 33 15.47 5.44 16.83
CA ARG A 33 15.76 6.49 17.83
C ARG A 33 14.55 7.35 18.19
N LYS A 34 13.53 7.42 17.33
CA LYS A 34 12.33 8.26 17.54
C LYS A 34 11.25 7.60 18.39
N PHE A 35 11.33 6.29 18.63
CA PHE A 35 10.31 5.55 19.36
C PHE A 35 10.61 5.49 20.86
N LYS A 36 9.57 5.67 21.66
CA LYS A 36 9.57 5.56 23.12
C LYS A 36 8.31 4.84 23.63
N HIS A 37 8.33 4.40 24.88
CA HIS A 37 7.29 3.60 25.53
C HIS A 37 6.87 2.38 24.69
N ILE A 38 7.85 1.65 24.17
CA ILE A 38 7.62 0.48 23.32
C ILE A 38 7.00 -0.62 24.17
N ARG A 39 5.75 -0.98 23.88
CA ARG A 39 5.03 -2.06 24.55
C ARG A 39 5.43 -3.43 24.01
N GLU A 40 5.01 -4.47 24.72
CA GLU A 40 5.19 -5.85 24.27
C GLU A 40 4.54 -6.12 22.92
N GLU A 41 5.17 -7.01 22.17
CA GLU A 41 4.68 -7.50 20.90
C GLU A 41 3.44 -8.37 21.10
N LYS A 42 2.38 -8.05 20.35
CA LYS A 42 1.10 -8.77 20.41
C LYS A 42 0.68 -9.22 19.03
N ARG A 43 0.12 -10.43 18.94
CA ARG A 43 -0.44 -10.94 17.68
C ARG A 43 -1.61 -10.07 17.24
N TYR A 44 -1.66 -9.73 15.95
CA TYR A 44 -2.76 -8.99 15.37
C TYR A 44 -4.05 -9.82 15.42
N LYS A 45 -5.12 -9.28 16.03
CA LYS A 45 -6.39 -10.00 16.21
C LYS A 45 -7.09 -10.37 14.89
N TYR A 46 -6.84 -9.64 13.80
CA TYR A 46 -7.59 -9.74 12.55
C TYR A 46 -6.73 -10.14 11.34
N GLY A 47 -5.50 -10.64 11.56
CA GLY A 47 -4.65 -11.03 10.44
C GLY A 47 -3.25 -11.51 10.80
N ASN A 48 -2.44 -11.65 9.76
CA ASN A 48 -1.10 -12.23 9.82
C ASN A 48 -0.02 -11.17 10.02
N ALA A 49 0.03 -10.62 11.24
CA ALA A 49 1.01 -9.65 11.66
C ALA A 49 1.23 -9.68 13.18
N GLU A 50 2.35 -9.13 13.61
CA GLU A 50 2.64 -8.77 14.99
C GLU A 50 2.59 -7.25 15.14
N LEU A 51 2.06 -6.78 16.26
CA LEU A 51 1.82 -5.38 16.54
C LEU A 51 2.62 -4.94 17.76
N VAL A 52 3.23 -3.77 17.66
CA VAL A 52 3.94 -3.11 18.74
C VAL A 52 3.40 -1.70 18.90
N ASP A 53 2.70 -1.44 20.01
CA ASP A 53 2.18 -0.13 20.37
C ASP A 53 3.27 0.68 21.08
N SER A 54 3.37 1.97 20.76
CA SER A 54 4.46 2.84 21.20
C SER A 54 4.09 4.31 21.04
N LYS A 55 5.01 5.21 21.41
CA LYS A 55 4.96 6.62 21.01
C LYS A 55 6.13 6.96 20.09
N ILE A 56 5.94 7.95 19.23
CA ILE A 56 6.98 8.46 18.34
C ILE A 56 7.14 9.97 18.48
N GLU A 57 8.40 10.42 18.46
CA GLU A 57 8.76 11.84 18.43
C GLU A 57 9.13 12.26 17.00
N LEU A 58 8.38 13.21 16.45
CA LEU A 58 8.58 13.79 15.12
C LEU A 58 9.05 15.24 15.26
N LEU A 59 9.95 15.67 14.37
CA LEU A 59 10.44 17.05 14.35
C LEU A 59 9.72 17.85 13.27
N ASP A 60 9.32 19.07 13.60
CA ASP A 60 8.79 20.00 12.60
C ASP A 60 9.93 20.50 11.71
N SER A 61 9.71 20.45 10.40
CA SER A 61 10.65 20.99 9.42
C SER A 61 10.56 22.51 9.29
N ASN A 62 9.43 23.10 9.68
CA ASN A 62 9.19 24.54 9.59
C ASN A 62 9.61 25.28 10.88
N GLU A 63 9.63 24.58 12.01
CA GLU A 63 9.96 25.14 13.32
C GLU A 63 11.10 24.33 13.93
N LEU A 64 12.30 24.93 13.95
CA LEU A 64 13.51 24.24 14.37
C LEU A 64 13.43 23.85 15.85
N GLY A 65 13.53 22.55 16.12
CA GLY A 65 13.55 22.01 17.48
C GLY A 65 12.19 21.67 18.05
N TYR A 66 11.08 21.98 17.36
CA TYR A 66 9.74 21.61 17.80
C TYR A 66 9.54 20.09 17.71
N ILE A 67 9.17 19.47 18.83
CA ILE A 67 8.92 18.03 18.95
C ILE A 67 7.42 17.78 19.02
N TYR A 68 6.89 17.04 18.05
CA TYR A 68 5.53 16.51 18.09
C TYR A 68 5.55 15.06 18.54
N GLU A 69 4.86 14.77 19.64
CA GLU A 69 4.72 13.43 20.19
C GLU A 69 3.32 12.88 19.86
N CYS A 70 3.26 11.67 19.29
CA CYS A 70 1.99 10.98 19.06
C CYS A 70 2.12 9.47 19.26
N ARG A 71 0.97 8.78 19.34
CA ARG A 71 0.93 7.32 19.44
C ARG A 71 1.31 6.70 18.09
N ALA A 72 2.06 5.61 18.13
CA ALA A 72 2.52 4.87 16.97
C ALA A 72 2.30 3.36 17.13
N VAL A 73 1.66 2.74 16.14
CA VAL A 73 1.48 1.29 16.04
C VAL A 73 2.38 0.77 14.94
N THR A 74 3.42 0.02 15.33
CA THR A 74 4.26 -0.71 14.38
C THR A 74 3.60 -2.04 14.02
N VAL A 75 3.35 -2.25 12.73
CA VAL A 75 2.81 -3.49 12.16
C VAL A 75 3.96 -4.26 11.50
N LYS A 76 4.32 -5.41 12.06
CA LYS A 76 5.27 -6.36 11.46
C LYS A 76 4.47 -7.46 10.77
N TRP A 77 4.40 -7.41 9.44
CA TRP A 77 3.69 -8.41 8.67
C TRP A 77 4.49 -9.71 8.61
N ASP A 78 3.81 -10.85 8.61
CA ASP A 78 4.46 -12.18 8.52
C ASP A 78 5.30 -12.36 7.24
N ASN A 79 5.04 -11.54 6.20
CA ASN A 79 5.82 -11.50 4.97
C ASN A 79 7.14 -10.70 5.07
N GLY A 80 7.50 -10.24 6.28
CA GLY A 80 8.71 -9.46 6.55
C GLY A 80 8.60 -7.96 6.24
N ARG A 81 7.44 -7.47 5.79
CA ARG A 81 7.20 -6.03 5.62
C ARG A 81 6.90 -5.37 6.97
N LYS A 82 7.29 -4.12 7.10
CA LYS A 82 7.01 -3.29 8.27
C LYS A 82 6.25 -2.03 7.86
N SER A 83 5.22 -1.71 8.61
CA SER A 83 4.45 -0.46 8.49
C SER A 83 4.37 0.22 9.85
N VAL A 84 4.27 1.53 9.88
CA VAL A 84 4.09 2.28 11.14
C VAL A 84 2.93 3.23 10.96
N LEU A 85 1.87 3.00 11.72
CA LEU A 85 0.71 3.88 11.79
C LEU A 85 0.91 4.86 12.93
N ILE A 86 0.48 6.10 12.76
CA ILE A 86 0.39 7.10 13.82
C ILE A 86 -1.04 7.58 13.99
N THR A 87 -1.36 7.94 15.22
CA THR A 87 -2.70 8.36 15.61
C THR A 87 -2.67 9.22 16.87
N ASP A 88 -3.68 10.05 17.04
CA ASP A 88 -4.05 10.74 18.28
C ASP A 88 -5.11 9.99 19.09
N ILE A 89 -5.60 8.85 18.59
CA ILE A 89 -6.60 8.02 19.27
C ILE A 89 -6.00 7.43 20.56
N PRO A 90 -6.61 7.71 21.73
CA PRO A 90 -6.16 7.16 23.01
C PRO A 90 -6.18 5.63 23.02
N SER A 91 -5.28 5.02 23.80
CA SER A 91 -5.19 3.55 23.89
C SER A 91 -6.38 2.92 24.61
N GLU A 92 -7.14 3.73 25.33
CA GLU A 92 -8.36 3.41 26.05
C GLU A 92 -9.56 3.32 25.09
N LEU A 93 -9.51 4.05 23.96
CA LEU A 93 -10.58 4.09 22.97
C LEU A 93 -10.42 2.99 21.92
N LEU A 94 -9.23 2.85 21.34
CA LEU A 94 -8.91 1.79 20.38
C LEU A 94 -7.55 1.15 20.68
N ASP A 95 -7.52 -0.18 20.68
CA ASP A 95 -6.28 -0.93 20.79
C ASP A 95 -5.48 -0.93 19.47
N ALA A 96 -4.24 -1.43 19.51
CA ALA A 96 -3.37 -1.47 18.34
C ALA A 96 -3.95 -2.30 17.17
N SER A 97 -4.72 -3.36 17.47
CA SER A 97 -5.37 -4.16 16.43
C SER A 97 -6.53 -3.39 15.80
N GLU A 98 -7.31 -2.67 16.58
CA GLU A 98 -8.44 -1.88 16.08
C GLU A 98 -7.97 -0.68 15.25
N VAL A 99 -6.91 0.02 15.68
CA VAL A 99 -6.27 1.09 14.88
C VAL A 99 -5.79 0.54 13.55
N THR A 100 -5.09 -0.60 13.57
CA THR A 100 -4.59 -1.27 12.35
C THR A 100 -5.75 -1.66 11.43
N LYS A 101 -6.79 -2.29 11.99
CA LYS A 101 -7.98 -2.69 11.24
C LYS A 101 -8.68 -1.49 10.62
N LYS A 102 -8.94 -0.41 11.37
CA LYS A 102 -9.61 0.80 10.86
C LYS A 102 -8.84 1.45 9.72
N TYR A 103 -7.51 1.55 9.84
CA TYR A 103 -6.68 2.09 8.77
C TYR A 103 -6.75 1.21 7.52
N PHE A 104 -6.53 -0.09 7.67
CA PHE A 104 -6.48 -0.98 6.53
C PHE A 104 -7.85 -1.27 5.94
N ASP A 105 -8.96 -1.27 6.70
CA ASP A 105 -10.33 -1.46 6.19
C ASP A 105 -10.81 -0.31 5.31
N ARG A 106 -10.23 0.89 5.45
CA ARG A 106 -10.43 1.99 4.50
C ARG A 106 -9.95 1.60 3.09
N TRP A 107 -8.87 0.83 3.01
CA TRP A 107 -8.22 0.50 1.74
C TRP A 107 -9.05 -0.47 0.86
N PRO A 108 -9.67 -1.55 1.38
CA PRO A 108 -10.67 -2.34 0.70
C PRO A 108 -11.80 -1.52 0.11
N MET A 109 -12.27 -0.42 0.70
CA MET A 109 -13.35 0.32 0.06
C MET A 109 -12.97 0.93 -1.31
N GLN A 110 -11.68 1.16 -1.58
CA GLN A 110 -11.19 1.65 -2.87
C GLN A 110 -10.56 0.54 -3.73
N GLU A 111 -9.80 -0.38 -3.14
CA GLU A 111 -9.15 -1.49 -3.84
C GLU A 111 -10.04 -2.72 -4.03
N LYS A 112 -11.02 -2.99 -3.15
CA LYS A 112 -11.96 -4.13 -3.31
C LYS A 112 -12.89 -3.89 -4.49
N GLN A 113 -13.46 -2.69 -4.64
CA GLN A 113 -14.24 -2.36 -5.84
C GLN A 113 -13.42 -2.51 -7.11
N PHE A 114 -12.16 -2.04 -7.11
CA PHE A 114 -11.25 -2.21 -8.24
C PHE A 114 -10.87 -3.69 -8.49
N ARG A 115 -10.63 -4.47 -7.44
CA ARG A 115 -10.27 -5.89 -7.50
C ARG A 115 -11.44 -6.76 -7.94
N ASP A 116 -12.64 -6.52 -7.42
CA ASP A 116 -13.87 -7.24 -7.75
C ASP A 116 -14.31 -6.90 -9.18
N ALA A 117 -14.16 -5.64 -9.60
CA ALA A 117 -14.28 -5.26 -11.02
C ALA A 117 -13.23 -5.97 -11.89
N LYS A 118 -11.98 -6.07 -11.42
CA LYS A 118 -10.87 -6.72 -12.16
C LYS A 118 -11.01 -8.25 -12.28
N SER A 119 -11.63 -8.92 -11.30
CA SER A 119 -11.89 -10.37 -11.36
C SER A 119 -13.06 -10.69 -12.28
N GLY A 120 -14.18 -9.97 -12.19
CA GLY A 120 -15.41 -10.25 -12.95
C GLY A 120 -15.28 -10.17 -14.47
N VAL A 121 -14.44 -9.27 -15.00
CA VAL A 121 -14.16 -9.15 -16.45
C VAL A 121 -12.80 -9.73 -16.85
N ASN A 122 -12.17 -10.51 -15.97
CA ASN A 122 -10.86 -11.13 -16.23
C ASN A 122 -9.83 -10.10 -16.74
N ILE A 123 -9.80 -8.87 -16.23
CA ILE A 123 -8.81 -7.84 -16.62
C ILE A 123 -7.39 -8.33 -16.32
N HIS A 124 -7.23 -9.19 -15.32
CA HIS A 124 -5.96 -9.85 -14.99
C HIS A 124 -5.56 -10.97 -15.96
N ARG A 125 -6.47 -11.43 -16.83
CA ARG A 125 -6.23 -12.47 -17.83
C ARG A 125 -5.86 -11.79 -19.15
N THR A 126 -4.56 -11.76 -19.41
CA THR A 126 -3.96 -11.35 -20.69
C THR A 126 -4.46 -12.27 -21.79
N VAL A 127 -5.10 -11.70 -22.82
CA VAL A 127 -5.72 -12.48 -23.91
C VAL A 127 -4.67 -12.97 -24.93
N GLY A 128 -3.44 -12.47 -24.85
CA GLY A 128 -2.30 -13.00 -25.60
C GLY A 128 -1.71 -14.24 -24.93
N TYR A 129 -2.03 -15.44 -25.43
CA TYR A 129 -1.29 -16.65 -25.05
C TYR A 129 -0.04 -16.80 -25.92
N GLY A 130 1.08 -16.55 -25.26
CA GLY A 130 2.42 -16.88 -25.72
C GLY A 130 3.41 -16.59 -24.61
N LYS A 131 3.23 -17.18 -23.41
CA LYS A 131 4.28 -17.14 -22.38
C LYS A 131 5.46 -17.99 -22.87
N LYS A 132 6.32 -17.40 -23.69
CA LYS A 132 7.69 -17.89 -23.81
C LYS A 132 8.38 -17.56 -22.49
N ILE A 133 8.66 -18.60 -21.71
CA ILE A 133 9.66 -18.50 -20.64
C ILE A 133 10.98 -18.43 -21.39
N GLU A 134 11.50 -17.22 -21.56
CA GLU A 134 12.86 -17.03 -22.03
C GLU A 134 13.76 -17.02 -20.80
N ASN A 135 14.65 -18.02 -20.72
CA ASN A 135 15.76 -17.95 -19.78
C ASN A 135 16.66 -16.82 -20.27
N TYR A 136 16.75 -15.75 -19.47
CA TYR A 136 17.76 -14.74 -19.68
C TYR A 136 19.04 -15.28 -19.04
N ASP A 137 19.79 -16.13 -19.75
CA ASP A 137 21.11 -16.61 -19.30
C ASP A 137 22.03 -15.43 -18.92
N THR A 138 21.85 -14.29 -19.58
CA THR A 138 22.53 -13.02 -19.28
C THR A 138 22.11 -12.41 -17.94
N MET A 139 20.88 -12.60 -17.46
CA MET A 139 20.46 -12.15 -16.12
C MET A 139 21.03 -13.03 -15.01
N ASP A 140 21.13 -14.33 -15.24
CA ASP A 140 21.81 -15.25 -14.32
C ASP A 140 23.30 -14.96 -14.25
N GLU A 141 23.93 -14.69 -15.39
CA GLU A 141 25.32 -14.24 -15.46
C GLU A 141 25.50 -12.89 -14.74
N THR A 142 24.63 -11.92 -15.00
CA THR A 142 24.64 -10.62 -14.30
C THR A 142 24.45 -10.78 -12.79
N HIS A 143 23.57 -11.69 -12.34
CA HIS A 143 23.36 -11.96 -10.91
C HIS A 143 24.58 -12.60 -10.27
N ARG A 144 25.24 -13.55 -10.96
CA ARG A 144 26.51 -14.15 -10.51
C ARG A 144 27.62 -13.11 -10.44
N GLU A 145 27.75 -12.24 -11.43
CA GLU A 145 28.73 -11.15 -11.45
C GLU A 145 28.47 -10.15 -10.31
N LEU A 146 27.22 -9.76 -10.08
CA LEU A 146 26.84 -8.92 -8.94
C LEU A 146 27.18 -9.59 -7.61
N CYS A 147 26.88 -10.88 -7.45
CA CYS A 147 27.23 -11.64 -6.25
C CYS A 147 28.75 -11.68 -6.02
N LYS A 148 29.55 -11.93 -7.07
CA LYS A 148 31.01 -11.89 -7.01
C LYS A 148 31.52 -10.50 -6.63
N GLY A 149 30.98 -9.46 -7.26
CA GLY A 149 31.35 -8.07 -6.96
C GLY A 149 30.98 -7.65 -5.54
N ILE A 150 29.85 -8.12 -5.00
CA ILE A 150 29.47 -7.90 -3.60
C ILE A 150 30.45 -8.63 -2.66
N ALA A 151 30.79 -9.89 -2.96
CA ALA A 151 31.73 -10.66 -2.13
C ALA A 151 33.12 -10.01 -2.10
N GLN A 152 33.62 -9.57 -3.26
CA GLN A 152 34.89 -8.87 -3.36
C GLN A 152 34.88 -7.55 -2.58
N LEU A 153 33.87 -6.69 -2.79
CA LEU A 153 33.76 -5.42 -2.06
C LEU A 153 33.60 -5.63 -0.55
N LYS A 154 32.93 -6.70 -0.11
CA LYS A 154 32.85 -7.05 1.31
C LYS A 154 34.20 -7.47 1.89
N ALA A 155 35.02 -8.19 1.13
CA ALA A 155 36.36 -8.55 1.55
C ALA A 155 37.29 -7.33 1.59
N GLU A 156 37.21 -6.44 0.59
CA GLU A 156 37.98 -5.18 0.55
C GLU A 156 37.58 -4.23 1.70
N LEU A 157 36.28 -4.22 2.05
CA LEU A 157 35.73 -3.41 3.14
C LEU A 157 35.61 -4.17 4.46
N GLU A 158 36.26 -5.33 4.63
CA GLU A 158 36.09 -6.18 5.83
C GLU A 158 36.41 -5.42 7.12
N LYS A 159 37.54 -4.69 7.14
CA LYS A 159 37.95 -3.86 8.29
C LYS A 159 36.98 -2.70 8.54
N PRO A 160 36.69 -1.82 7.54
CA PRO A 160 35.67 -0.78 7.70
C PRO A 160 34.30 -1.28 8.14
N LEU A 161 33.84 -2.42 7.62
CA LEU A 161 32.56 -3.03 7.97
C LEU A 161 32.57 -3.50 9.44
N SER A 162 33.63 -4.18 9.88
CA SER A 162 33.77 -4.62 11.27
C SER A 162 33.85 -3.44 12.25
N GLU A 163 34.55 -2.36 11.88
CA GLU A 163 34.58 -1.13 12.68
C GLU A 163 33.19 -0.49 12.80
N ILE A 164 32.45 -0.42 11.68
CA ILE A 164 31.07 0.07 11.67
C ILE A 164 30.17 -0.81 12.53
N GLU A 165 30.28 -2.14 12.44
CA GLU A 165 29.53 -3.09 13.28
C GLU A 165 29.79 -2.84 14.77
N SER A 166 31.06 -2.62 15.17
CA SER A 166 31.39 -2.28 16.56
C SER A 166 30.79 -0.94 17.02
N ILE A 167 30.64 0.02 16.10
CA ILE A 167 30.01 1.31 16.38
C ILE A 167 28.49 1.14 16.48
N GLU A 168 27.89 0.31 15.64
CA GLU A 168 26.46 -0.01 15.66
C GLU A 168 26.06 -0.73 16.96
N GLU A 169 26.89 -1.62 17.48
CA GLU A 169 26.72 -2.23 18.81
C GLU A 169 26.71 -1.17 19.92
N LYS A 170 27.72 -0.28 19.94
CA LYS A 170 27.78 0.84 20.91
C LYS A 170 26.58 1.78 20.80
N LEU A 171 26.16 2.09 19.56
CA LEU A 171 24.99 2.91 19.29
C LEU A 171 23.71 2.25 19.81
N THR A 172 23.59 0.93 19.74
CA THR A 172 22.42 0.20 20.23
C THR A 172 22.22 0.41 21.73
N ASP A 173 23.29 0.36 22.52
CA ASP A 173 23.20 0.61 23.96
C ASP A 173 22.99 2.09 24.30
N LEU A 174 23.63 3.00 23.56
CA LEU A 174 23.38 4.44 23.72
C LEU A 174 21.93 4.81 23.38
N TYR A 175 21.33 4.20 22.34
CA TYR A 175 19.91 4.43 22.01
C TYR A 175 18.96 3.92 23.09
N LYS A 176 19.30 2.82 23.78
CA LYS A 176 18.53 2.36 24.94
C LYS A 176 18.60 3.38 26.07
N GLN A 177 19.80 3.86 26.41
CA GLN A 177 20.00 4.88 27.45
C GLN A 177 19.25 6.18 27.12
N GLU A 178 19.40 6.68 25.89
CA GLU A 178 18.70 7.87 25.42
C GLU A 178 17.18 7.71 25.51
N ARG A 179 16.65 6.54 25.11
CA ARG A 179 15.22 6.26 25.19
C ARG A 179 14.72 6.36 26.64
N THR A 180 15.41 5.73 27.58
CA THR A 180 15.04 5.78 29.01
C THR A 180 14.99 7.22 29.52
N LEU A 181 15.94 8.07 29.12
CA LEU A 181 15.95 9.49 29.50
C LEU A 181 14.80 10.28 28.85
N ARG A 182 14.49 10.00 27.58
CA ARG A 182 13.35 10.62 26.88
C ARG A 182 12.01 10.22 27.48
N GLU A 183 11.87 8.99 27.97
CA GLU A 183 10.66 8.49 28.62
C GLU A 183 10.38 9.12 29.99
N LYS A 184 11.41 9.66 30.67
CA LYS A 184 11.25 10.45 31.89
C LYS A 184 10.80 11.90 31.63
N SER A 185 10.89 12.36 30.39
CA SER A 185 10.59 13.74 30.02
C SER A 185 9.17 13.91 29.48
N ASN A 186 8.64 15.12 29.62
CA ASN A 186 7.37 15.51 29.02
C ASN A 186 7.63 16.50 27.87
N ILE A 187 6.80 16.46 26.84
CA ILE A 187 6.80 17.46 25.76
C ILE A 187 5.64 18.42 26.01
N VAL A 188 5.94 19.70 26.19
CA VAL A 188 4.96 20.78 26.39
C VAL A 188 5.19 21.83 25.31
N GLU A 189 4.16 22.09 24.49
CA GLU A 189 4.22 23.05 23.38
C GLU A 189 5.47 22.86 22.49
N GLY A 190 5.79 21.60 22.16
CA GLY A 190 6.93 21.27 21.31
C GLY A 190 8.29 21.22 22.00
N ASN A 191 8.37 21.63 23.26
CA ASN A 191 9.62 21.70 24.02
C ASN A 191 9.72 20.55 25.03
N ARG A 192 10.92 19.97 25.15
CA ARG A 192 11.19 18.91 26.14
C ARG A 192 11.42 19.53 27.51
N VAL A 193 10.61 19.13 28.48
CA VAL A 193 10.72 19.49 29.89
C VAL A 193 11.28 18.29 30.68
N LEU A 194 12.42 18.51 31.35
CA LEU A 194 13.16 17.49 32.09
C LEU A 194 13.96 18.17 33.22
N GLY A 195 14.19 17.48 34.34
CA GLY A 195 15.02 18.02 35.44
C GLY A 195 16.47 18.29 35.01
N GLU A 196 17.16 19.21 35.69
CA GLU A 196 18.51 19.65 35.28
C GLU A 196 19.53 18.50 35.19
N ALA A 197 19.49 17.56 36.15
CA ALA A 197 20.39 16.41 36.17
C ALA A 197 20.15 15.48 34.97
N ASP A 198 18.90 15.04 34.75
CA ASP A 198 18.53 14.19 33.62
C ASP A 198 18.71 14.92 32.27
N SER A 199 18.52 16.24 32.21
CA SER A 199 18.78 17.05 31.00
C SER A 199 20.26 17.08 30.65
N THR A 200 21.13 17.20 31.67
CA THR A 200 22.59 17.15 31.48
C THR A 200 23.02 15.76 31.01
N GLU A 201 22.47 14.71 31.60
CA GLU A 201 22.72 13.33 31.19
C GLU A 201 22.26 13.05 29.75
N LEU A 202 21.07 13.54 29.37
CA LEU A 202 20.55 13.42 28.01
C LEU A 202 21.47 14.11 27.00
N LYS A 203 21.91 15.35 27.27
CA LYS A 203 22.84 16.07 26.40
C LYS A 203 24.18 15.34 26.25
N GLN A 204 24.70 14.76 27.33
CA GLN A 204 25.92 13.96 27.29
C GLN A 204 25.73 12.67 26.46
N CYS A 205 24.59 12.00 26.61
CA CYS A 205 24.24 10.81 25.82
C CYS A 205 24.13 11.16 24.33
N GLU A 206 23.44 12.25 23.98
CA GLU A 206 23.32 12.75 22.60
C GLU A 206 24.68 13.13 22.01
N ALA A 207 25.57 13.74 22.79
CA ALA A 207 26.93 14.04 22.35
C ALA A 207 27.75 12.76 22.05
N ARG A 208 27.61 11.72 22.87
CA ARG A 208 28.24 10.40 22.63
C ARG A 208 27.69 9.74 21.36
N ILE A 209 26.37 9.77 21.18
CA ILE A 209 25.71 9.26 19.96
C ILE A 209 26.24 10.00 18.72
N ASN A 210 26.26 11.33 18.77
CA ASN A 210 26.75 12.14 17.65
C ASN A 210 28.22 11.85 17.35
N LYS A 211 29.06 11.64 18.38
CA LYS A 211 30.45 11.23 18.20
C LYS A 211 30.57 9.88 17.46
N CYS A 212 29.78 8.88 17.86
CA CYS A 212 29.73 7.58 17.18
C CYS A 212 29.24 7.71 15.72
N LEU A 213 28.19 8.49 15.47
CA LEU A 213 27.69 8.75 14.12
C LEU A 213 28.72 9.49 13.25
N HIS A 214 29.48 10.42 13.83
CA HIS A 214 30.58 11.09 13.13
C HIS A 214 31.73 10.13 12.81
N GLN A 215 32.09 9.23 13.72
CA GLN A 215 33.08 8.18 13.48
C GLN A 215 32.64 7.23 12.35
N GLN A 216 31.39 6.76 12.40
CA GLN A 216 30.80 5.93 11.33
C GLN A 216 30.87 6.66 9.98
N LYS A 217 30.46 7.94 9.95
CA LYS A 217 30.51 8.74 8.72
C LYS A 217 31.94 9.00 8.24
N ALA A 218 32.91 9.13 9.14
CA ALA A 218 34.32 9.29 8.79
C ALA A 218 34.87 8.02 8.11
N ILE A 219 34.54 6.84 8.64
CA ILE A 219 34.87 5.54 8.03
C ILE A 219 34.18 5.39 6.67
N GLU A 220 32.88 5.68 6.58
CA GLU A 220 32.15 5.65 5.31
C GLU A 220 32.75 6.62 4.27
N ASN A 221 33.17 7.82 4.70
CA ASN A 221 33.80 8.79 3.82
C ASN A 221 35.21 8.38 3.37
N GLY A 222 35.96 7.68 4.21
CA GLY A 222 37.28 7.13 3.85
C GLY A 222 37.21 6.12 2.71
N HIS A 223 36.08 5.41 2.58
CA HIS A 223 35.83 4.42 1.54
C HIS A 223 34.57 4.74 0.70
N LYS A 224 34.33 6.03 0.45
CA LYS A 224 33.07 6.55 -0.09
C LYS A 224 32.63 5.85 -1.38
N ASP A 225 33.55 5.65 -2.32
CA ASP A 225 33.24 5.09 -3.62
C ASP A 225 32.92 3.59 -3.54
N ASP A 226 33.67 2.85 -2.71
CA ASP A 226 33.44 1.41 -2.48
C ASP A 226 32.11 1.18 -1.77
N PHE A 227 31.79 1.96 -0.74
CA PHE A 227 30.48 1.89 -0.07
C PHE A 227 29.33 2.29 -1.01
N LYS A 228 29.52 3.28 -1.87
CA LYS A 228 28.51 3.67 -2.87
C LYS A 228 28.30 2.55 -3.89
N ARG A 229 29.38 1.89 -4.34
CA ARG A 229 29.33 0.75 -5.24
C ARG A 229 28.66 -0.46 -4.59
N LEU A 230 29.01 -0.77 -3.34
CA LEU A 230 28.39 -1.84 -2.55
C LEU A 230 26.88 -1.60 -2.37
N LYS A 231 26.47 -0.38 -1.98
CA LYS A 231 25.04 -0.01 -1.87
C LYS A 231 24.31 -0.16 -3.21
N LYS A 232 24.93 0.22 -4.33
CA LYS A 232 24.38 0.04 -5.68
C LYS A 232 24.21 -1.45 -6.01
N TYR A 233 25.24 -2.27 -5.79
CA TYR A 233 25.19 -3.70 -6.07
C TYR A 233 24.18 -4.44 -5.20
N LEU A 234 24.09 -4.14 -3.91
CA LEU A 234 23.08 -4.71 -3.02
C LEU A 234 21.65 -4.35 -3.42
N LYS A 235 21.42 -3.10 -3.87
CA LYS A 235 20.10 -2.67 -4.38
C LYS A 235 19.74 -3.42 -5.66
N GLU A 236 20.71 -3.57 -6.56
CA GLU A 236 20.52 -4.23 -7.85
C GLU A 236 20.34 -5.74 -7.70
N GLU A 237 21.10 -6.39 -6.82
CA GLU A 237 20.91 -7.78 -6.42
C GLU A 237 19.50 -7.99 -5.90
N LYS A 238 19.02 -7.19 -4.93
CA LYS A 238 17.64 -7.26 -4.44
C LYS A 238 16.59 -7.05 -5.54
N ARG A 239 16.90 -6.22 -6.55
CA ARG A 239 15.99 -5.97 -7.69
C ARG A 239 15.91 -7.17 -8.62
N ILE A 240 17.01 -7.89 -8.83
CA ILE A 240 17.14 -8.98 -9.81
C ILE A 240 16.91 -10.36 -9.18
N ARG A 241 17.10 -10.49 -7.87
CA ARG A 241 16.92 -11.76 -7.13
C ARG A 241 15.54 -12.36 -7.40
N GLY A 242 15.53 -13.56 -8.00
CA GLY A 242 14.30 -14.27 -8.37
C GLY A 242 13.59 -13.73 -9.63
N LYS A 243 14.29 -12.96 -10.47
CA LYS A 243 13.85 -12.55 -11.81
C LYS A 243 14.59 -13.29 -12.93
N ASP A 244 15.07 -14.49 -12.64
CA ASP A 244 15.62 -15.49 -13.59
C ASP A 244 14.61 -15.89 -14.68
N LYS A 245 13.32 -15.55 -14.48
CA LYS A 245 12.24 -15.78 -15.44
C LYS A 245 11.55 -14.46 -15.76
N VAL A 246 11.78 -13.94 -16.97
CA VAL A 246 11.07 -12.76 -17.49
C VAL A 246 9.97 -13.22 -18.43
N TYR A 247 8.74 -12.79 -18.17
CA TYR A 247 7.63 -12.97 -19.10
C TYR A 247 7.69 -11.86 -20.15
N ARG A 248 7.95 -12.18 -21.41
CA ARG A 248 7.70 -11.23 -22.51
C ARG A 248 6.18 -11.16 -22.72
N ILE A 249 5.57 -10.07 -22.24
CA ILE A 249 4.13 -9.82 -22.39
C ILE A 249 3.96 -8.96 -23.65
N ASP A 250 3.15 -9.44 -24.59
CA ASP A 250 2.67 -8.65 -25.71
C ASP A 250 1.59 -7.68 -25.16
N THR A 251 1.91 -6.38 -25.05
CA THR A 251 1.13 -5.42 -24.24
C THR A 251 0.08 -4.65 -25.05
N GLU A 252 0.17 -4.66 -26.38
CA GLU A 252 -0.72 -3.84 -27.23
C GLU A 252 -2.15 -4.39 -27.26
N LEU A 253 -2.29 -5.71 -27.43
CA LEU A 253 -3.61 -6.37 -27.38
C LEU A 253 -4.25 -6.26 -25.99
N ASP A 254 -3.45 -6.28 -24.93
CA ASP A 254 -3.91 -6.19 -23.54
C ASP A 254 -4.40 -4.79 -23.17
N GLN A 255 -3.74 -3.74 -23.67
CA GLN A 255 -4.20 -2.36 -23.51
C GLN A 255 -5.53 -2.13 -24.23
N ILE A 256 -5.66 -2.58 -25.48
CA ILE A 256 -6.91 -2.50 -26.25
C ILE A 256 -8.04 -3.24 -25.51
N MET A 257 -7.79 -4.47 -25.08
CA MET A 257 -8.78 -5.26 -24.35
C MET A 257 -9.12 -4.66 -22.98
N THR A 258 -8.18 -3.99 -22.32
CA THR A 258 -8.45 -3.29 -21.06
C THR A 258 -9.40 -2.12 -21.27
N CYS A 259 -9.24 -1.33 -22.34
CA CYS A 259 -10.19 -0.26 -22.69
C CYS A 259 -11.61 -0.80 -22.87
N PHE A 260 -11.77 -1.91 -23.61
CA PHE A 260 -13.09 -2.54 -23.79
C PHE A 260 -13.67 -3.09 -22.48
N LYS A 261 -12.86 -3.79 -21.67
CA LYS A 261 -13.30 -4.31 -20.37
C LYS A 261 -13.74 -3.19 -19.42
N MET A 262 -13.00 -2.09 -19.34
CA MET A 262 -13.36 -0.93 -18.51
C MET A 262 -14.62 -0.23 -19.02
N SER A 263 -14.76 -0.10 -20.33
CA SER A 263 -15.96 0.48 -20.95
C SER A 263 -17.19 -0.38 -20.64
N PHE A 264 -17.06 -1.70 -20.73
CA PHE A 264 -18.12 -2.63 -20.36
C PHE A 264 -18.50 -2.52 -18.87
N ILE A 265 -17.54 -2.44 -17.94
CA ILE A 265 -17.83 -2.23 -16.52
C ILE A 265 -18.61 -0.94 -16.30
N ASN A 266 -18.22 0.14 -16.98
CA ASN A 266 -18.91 1.43 -16.89
C ASN A 266 -20.35 1.33 -17.43
N LEU A 267 -20.56 0.60 -18.53
CA LEU A 267 -21.90 0.33 -19.07
C LEU A 267 -22.75 -0.50 -18.11
N CYS A 268 -22.20 -1.55 -17.48
CA CYS A 268 -22.89 -2.30 -16.44
C CYS A 268 -23.27 -1.43 -15.25
N SER A 269 -22.36 -0.55 -14.82
CA SER A 269 -22.62 0.40 -13.72
C SER A 269 -23.72 1.40 -14.09
N LEU A 270 -23.71 1.90 -15.33
CA LEU A 270 -24.76 2.77 -15.86
C LEU A 270 -26.10 2.03 -15.91
N PHE A 271 -26.13 0.81 -16.42
CA PHE A 271 -27.32 -0.03 -16.48
C PHE A 271 -27.92 -0.25 -15.09
N LEU A 272 -27.09 -0.64 -14.11
CA LEU A 272 -27.52 -0.81 -12.72
C LEU A 272 -28.10 0.48 -12.13
N THR A 273 -27.41 1.61 -12.36
CA THR A 273 -27.79 2.91 -11.82
C THR A 273 -29.06 3.46 -12.46
N LYS A 274 -29.21 3.34 -13.79
CA LYS A 274 -30.26 4.00 -14.56
C LYS A 274 -31.46 3.12 -14.84
N CYS A 275 -31.26 1.81 -14.99
CA CYS A 275 -32.30 0.88 -15.42
C CYS A 275 -32.74 -0.06 -14.28
N MET A 276 -31.87 -0.32 -13.31
CA MET A 276 -32.16 -1.26 -12.21
C MET A 276 -32.27 -0.57 -10.84
N ASP A 277 -32.77 0.67 -10.77
CA ASP A 277 -33.07 1.36 -9.49
C ASP A 277 -31.87 1.42 -8.50
N HIS A 278 -30.69 1.80 -9.00
CA HIS A 278 -29.46 1.94 -8.19
C HIS A 278 -28.97 0.65 -7.51
N GLU A 279 -29.32 -0.51 -8.06
CA GLU A 279 -28.81 -1.81 -7.59
C GLU A 279 -27.28 -1.88 -7.63
N ARG A 280 -26.71 -2.71 -6.73
CA ARG A 280 -25.26 -2.84 -6.56
C ARG A 280 -24.77 -4.26 -6.79
N PHE A 281 -25.25 -4.88 -7.88
CA PHE A 281 -24.84 -6.23 -8.23
C PHE A 281 -23.36 -6.29 -8.63
N GLU A 282 -22.71 -7.38 -8.23
CA GLU A 282 -21.38 -7.72 -8.71
C GLU A 282 -21.44 -8.14 -10.18
N LEU A 283 -20.35 -7.94 -10.94
CA LEU A 283 -20.30 -8.34 -12.35
C LEU A 283 -20.57 -9.83 -12.53
N GLN A 284 -20.12 -10.67 -11.59
CA GLN A 284 -20.40 -12.11 -11.63
C GLN A 284 -21.90 -12.39 -11.59
N THR A 285 -22.64 -11.73 -10.69
CA THR A 285 -24.10 -11.83 -10.62
C THR A 285 -24.76 -11.37 -11.92
N LEU A 286 -24.27 -10.27 -12.52
CA LEU A 286 -24.78 -9.84 -13.83
C LEU A 286 -24.53 -10.90 -14.92
N PHE A 287 -23.36 -11.54 -14.95
CA PHE A 287 -23.07 -12.59 -15.91
C PHE A 287 -23.95 -13.82 -15.71
N GLU A 288 -24.01 -14.34 -14.49
CA GLU A 288 -24.70 -15.61 -14.18
C GLU A 288 -26.22 -15.48 -14.23
N SER A 289 -26.76 -14.33 -13.83
CA SER A 289 -28.22 -14.17 -13.68
C SER A 289 -28.88 -13.35 -14.80
N ILE A 290 -28.12 -12.55 -15.57
CA ILE A 290 -28.69 -11.67 -16.61
C ILE A 290 -28.07 -11.95 -17.99
N PHE A 291 -26.74 -11.85 -18.14
CA PHE A 291 -26.10 -11.96 -19.46
C PHE A 291 -26.06 -13.38 -20.03
N GLN A 292 -26.28 -14.39 -19.19
CA GLN A 292 -26.41 -15.79 -19.62
C GLN A 292 -27.87 -16.22 -19.84
N LEU A 293 -28.84 -15.32 -19.71
CA LEU A 293 -30.22 -15.64 -20.06
C LEU A 293 -30.31 -16.04 -21.54
N GLY A 294 -31.08 -17.09 -21.81
CA GLY A 294 -31.48 -17.45 -23.17
C GLY A 294 -32.36 -16.37 -23.77
N GLY A 295 -32.49 -16.37 -25.10
CA GLY A 295 -33.35 -15.43 -25.79
C GLY A 295 -33.26 -15.54 -27.31
N GLU A 296 -34.26 -14.98 -27.98
CA GLU A 296 -34.34 -14.93 -29.44
C GLU A 296 -34.25 -13.48 -29.93
N ALA A 297 -33.67 -13.29 -31.12
CA ALA A 297 -33.56 -11.98 -31.74
C ALA A 297 -34.28 -11.97 -33.09
N PHE A 298 -35.30 -11.13 -33.19
CA PHE A 298 -36.07 -10.91 -34.41
C PHE A 298 -35.59 -9.64 -35.09
N ILE A 299 -35.18 -9.77 -36.35
CA ILE A 299 -34.64 -8.66 -37.13
C ILE A 299 -35.61 -8.33 -38.26
N SER A 300 -36.01 -7.08 -38.31
CA SER A 300 -36.77 -6.46 -39.40
C SER A 300 -35.94 -5.34 -40.05
N ASP A 301 -36.47 -4.70 -41.08
CA ASP A 301 -35.77 -3.62 -41.78
C ASP A 301 -35.51 -2.42 -40.86
N ASP A 302 -36.45 -2.09 -39.97
CA ASP A 302 -36.39 -0.89 -39.11
C ASP A 302 -36.06 -1.18 -37.63
N ALA A 303 -36.22 -2.42 -37.18
CA ALA A 303 -36.08 -2.77 -35.76
C ALA A 303 -35.44 -4.14 -35.53
N LYS A 304 -34.74 -4.24 -34.40
CA LYS A 304 -34.22 -5.48 -33.83
C LYS A 304 -34.85 -5.69 -32.45
N THR A 305 -35.71 -6.69 -32.32
CA THR A 305 -36.33 -7.06 -31.04
C THR A 305 -35.57 -8.22 -30.42
N ILE A 306 -35.20 -8.10 -29.15
CA ILE A 306 -34.52 -9.13 -28.37
C ILE A 306 -35.47 -9.58 -27.27
N GLU A 307 -35.94 -10.82 -27.35
CA GLU A 307 -36.82 -11.44 -26.35
C GLU A 307 -35.98 -12.34 -25.45
N LEU A 308 -35.98 -12.07 -24.14
CA LEU A 308 -35.18 -12.80 -23.16
C LEU A 308 -36.04 -13.81 -22.39
N GLU A 309 -35.54 -15.03 -22.20
CA GLU A 309 -36.24 -16.05 -21.42
C GLU A 309 -36.21 -15.72 -19.92
N MET A 310 -37.38 -15.78 -19.27
CA MET A 310 -37.46 -15.62 -17.82
C MET A 310 -36.81 -16.79 -17.07
N ASN A 311 -35.91 -16.47 -16.12
CA ASN A 311 -35.42 -17.46 -15.16
C ASN A 311 -36.41 -17.65 -14.00
N PRO A 312 -37.12 -18.81 -13.89
CA PRO A 312 -38.13 -19.02 -12.86
C PRO A 312 -37.53 -19.15 -11.45
N LYS A 313 -36.22 -19.40 -11.33
CA LYS A 313 -35.54 -19.54 -10.04
C LYS A 313 -35.27 -18.19 -9.37
N GLU A 314 -35.33 -17.08 -10.10
CA GLU A 314 -35.01 -15.74 -9.61
C GLU A 314 -36.11 -14.70 -9.91
N PRO A 315 -37.37 -14.93 -9.51
CA PRO A 315 -38.52 -14.13 -9.96
C PRO A 315 -38.44 -12.65 -9.55
N LYS A 316 -37.84 -12.36 -8.39
CA LYS A 316 -37.62 -10.97 -7.94
C LYS A 316 -36.62 -10.23 -8.81
N LEU A 317 -35.57 -10.92 -9.27
CA LEU A 317 -34.57 -10.33 -10.15
C LEU A 317 -35.15 -10.11 -11.55
N MET A 318 -35.86 -11.11 -12.09
CA MET A 318 -36.51 -10.99 -13.40
C MET A 318 -37.54 -9.85 -13.43
N GLY A 319 -38.30 -9.65 -12.35
CA GLY A 319 -39.21 -8.51 -12.24
C GLY A 319 -38.51 -7.15 -12.23
N LYS A 320 -37.28 -7.06 -11.70
CA LYS A 320 -36.44 -5.85 -11.80
C LYS A 320 -35.86 -5.69 -13.20
N LEU A 321 -35.39 -6.78 -13.79
CA LEU A 321 -34.84 -6.80 -15.14
C LEU A 321 -35.88 -6.35 -16.18
N ASN A 322 -37.11 -6.87 -16.13
CA ASN A 322 -38.19 -6.46 -17.05
C ASN A 322 -38.47 -4.94 -16.97
N LYS A 323 -38.50 -4.37 -15.76
CA LYS A 323 -38.58 -2.91 -15.59
C LYS A 323 -37.38 -2.18 -16.19
N GLY A 324 -36.18 -2.73 -16.02
CA GLY A 324 -34.97 -2.20 -16.61
C GLY A 324 -34.96 -2.25 -18.14
N LEU A 325 -35.47 -3.32 -18.76
CA LEU A 325 -35.63 -3.43 -20.20
C LEU A 325 -36.63 -2.39 -20.74
N SER A 326 -37.72 -2.17 -20.01
CA SER A 326 -38.68 -1.10 -20.33
C SER A 326 -38.00 0.27 -20.33
N ILE A 327 -37.09 0.53 -19.39
CA ILE A 327 -36.29 1.76 -19.37
C ILE A 327 -35.31 1.79 -20.55
N LEU A 328 -34.59 0.70 -20.84
CA LEU A 328 -33.69 0.63 -22.00
C LEU A 328 -34.39 0.94 -23.32
N ASN A 329 -35.64 0.49 -23.49
CA ASN A 329 -36.46 0.80 -24.67
C ASN A 329 -36.76 2.29 -24.84
N THR A 330 -36.59 3.10 -23.79
CA THR A 330 -36.72 4.58 -23.87
C THR A 330 -35.43 5.29 -24.26
N ILE A 331 -34.28 4.59 -24.27
CA ILE A 331 -32.95 5.18 -24.47
C ILE A 331 -32.58 5.31 -25.97
N ASP A 332 -33.51 4.98 -26.87
CA ASP A 332 -33.36 5.15 -28.33
C ASP A 332 -32.08 4.51 -28.90
N ILE A 333 -31.84 3.26 -28.51
CA ILE A 333 -30.64 2.52 -28.87
C ILE A 333 -30.77 2.02 -30.30
N HIS A 334 -29.75 2.25 -31.12
CA HIS A 334 -29.70 1.80 -32.51
C HIS A 334 -28.53 0.83 -32.75
N ASP A 335 -28.74 -0.16 -33.61
CA ASP A 335 -27.66 -1.03 -34.07
C ASP A 335 -26.78 -0.35 -35.13
N LEU A 336 -25.72 -1.03 -35.57
CA LEU A 336 -24.77 -0.49 -36.57
C LEU A 336 -25.41 -0.22 -37.94
N ASN A 337 -26.57 -0.80 -38.22
CA ASN A 337 -27.33 -0.59 -39.46
C ASN A 337 -28.42 0.49 -39.28
N GLY A 338 -28.49 1.14 -38.12
CA GLY A 338 -29.49 2.16 -37.82
C GLY A 338 -30.87 1.61 -37.44
N ARG A 339 -30.97 0.33 -37.07
CA ARG A 339 -32.24 -0.27 -36.61
C ARG A 339 -32.46 0.02 -35.14
N CYS A 340 -33.68 0.36 -34.76
CA CYS A 340 -34.05 0.57 -33.36
C CYS A 340 -34.01 -0.76 -32.59
N VAL A 341 -33.26 -0.82 -31.49
CA VAL A 341 -33.15 -2.01 -30.65
C VAL A 341 -34.20 -1.96 -29.56
N LYS A 342 -35.02 -3.01 -29.47
CA LYS A 342 -36.05 -3.19 -28.45
C LYS A 342 -35.81 -4.48 -27.68
N PHE A 343 -36.16 -4.46 -26.40
CA PHE A 343 -36.02 -5.57 -25.48
C PHE A 343 -37.39 -5.97 -24.94
N ASP A 344 -37.65 -7.26 -24.87
CA ASP A 344 -38.82 -7.86 -24.22
C ASP A 344 -38.40 -9.08 -23.37
N MET A 345 -39.27 -9.53 -22.48
CA MET A 345 -39.01 -10.65 -21.58
C MET A 345 -40.25 -11.48 -21.26
#